data_AF-A0A1P8KD53-F1
#
_entry.id   AF-A0A1P8KD53-F1
#
_cell.length_a   1.000
_cell.length_b   1.000
_cell.length_c   1.000
_cell.angle_alpha   90.00
_cell.angle_beta   90.00
_cell.angle_gamma   90.00
#
_symmetry.space_group_name_H-M   'P 1'
#
loop_
_entity.id
_entity.type
_entity.pdbx_description
1 polymer ?
#
loop_
_entity_poly.entity_id
_entity_poly.type
_entity_poly.pdbx_seq_one_letter_code
_entity_poly.pdbx_strand_id
1 'polypeptide(L)'
;MASTSQIIHIQPLAPPKPPVAAPCNGCGVCCLAEPCPLGVVLSGRRSGACDALRWSETESIYRCGALAEPAAVLRAALPALLRWLAQPLAWGLAKLARRWIAAGTGCDCSIVPEPVASTTMRAPSEPTVP
;
A
#
# COMPACT_ATOMS: atom_id res chain seq x y z
N MET A 1 0.46 8.63 26.02
CA MET A 1 0.15 8.37 24.60
C MET A 1 0.37 6.90 24.36
N ALA A 2 -0.67 6.14 24.04
CA ALA A 2 -0.54 4.71 23.79
C ALA A 2 0.20 4.51 22.46
N SER A 3 1.32 3.79 22.51
CA SER A 3 2.03 3.35 21.31
C SER A 3 1.19 2.27 20.63
N THR A 4 0.57 2.60 19.50
CA THR A 4 -0.21 1.65 18.70
C THR A 4 0.74 0.79 17.87
N SER A 5 0.86 -0.50 18.22
CA SER A 5 1.55 -1.51 17.41
C SER A 5 0.53 -2.28 16.57
N GLN A 6 0.86 -2.53 15.30
CA GLN A 6 0.05 -3.35 14.39
C GLN A 6 0.96 -4.19 13.49
N ILE A 7 0.45 -5.31 13.01
CA ILE A 7 1.16 -6.19 12.07
C ILE A 7 0.73 -5.82 10.66
N ILE A 8 1.71 -5.49 9.81
CA ILE A 8 1.52 -5.29 8.37
C ILE A 8 2.30 -6.35 7.60
N HIS A 9 1.72 -6.84 6.50
CA HIS A 9 2.37 -7.78 5.61
C HIS A 9 3.00 -7.03 4.44
N ILE A 10 4.32 -6.96 4.42
CA ILE A 10 5.10 -6.30 3.36
C ILE A 10 5.73 -7.37 2.48
N GLN A 11 5.72 -7.16 1.16
CA GLN A 11 6.44 -8.00 0.22
C GLN A 11 7.95 -7.98 0.53
N PRO A 12 8.64 -9.13 0.62
CA PRO A 12 10.05 -9.18 1.00
C PRO A 12 10.98 -8.40 0.06
N LEU A 13 10.58 -8.25 -1.21
CA LEU A 13 11.34 -7.52 -2.23
C LEU A 13 11.03 -6.02 -2.26
N ALA A 14 10.09 -5.54 -1.45
CA ALA A 14 9.76 -4.11 -1.42
C ALA A 14 10.96 -3.29 -0.94
N PRO A 15 11.19 -2.09 -1.50
CA PRO A 15 12.27 -1.25 -1.06
C PRO A 15 12.05 -0.82 0.40
N PRO A 16 13.13 -0.61 1.17
CA PRO A 16 13.00 -0.12 2.53
C PRO A 16 12.29 1.23 2.54
N LYS A 17 11.62 1.52 3.67
CA LYS A 17 10.97 2.81 3.87
C LYS A 17 12.00 3.94 3.71
N PRO A 18 11.71 4.96 2.87
CA PRO A 18 12.61 6.08 2.72
C PRO A 18 12.61 6.95 3.98
N PRO A 19 13.66 7.74 4.22
CA PRO A 19 13.67 8.73 5.29
C PRO A 19 12.45 9.66 5.21
N VAL A 20 12.06 10.24 6.34
CA VAL A 20 11.03 11.29 6.38
C VAL A 20 11.44 12.43 5.43
N ALA A 21 10.45 13.01 4.74
CA ALA A 21 10.58 14.02 3.69
C ALA A 21 11.26 13.57 2.38
N ALA A 22 11.88 12.38 2.31
CA ALA A 22 12.37 11.84 1.04
C ALA A 22 11.21 11.41 0.13
N PRO A 23 11.38 11.41 -1.21
CA PRO A 23 10.33 11.03 -2.14
C PRO A 23 9.83 9.60 -1.87
N CYS A 24 8.51 9.40 -2.03
CA CYS A 24 7.92 8.06 -1.93
C CYS A 24 8.54 7.15 -3.00
N ASN A 25 9.18 6.07 -2.56
CA ASN A 25 9.83 5.06 -3.41
C ASN A 25 8.96 3.83 -3.66
N GLY A 26 7.72 3.80 -3.15
CA GLY A 26 6.84 2.63 -3.25
C GLY A 26 7.12 1.53 -2.23
N CYS A 27 7.67 1.83 -1.05
CA CYS A 27 7.85 0.85 0.05
C CYS A 27 6.54 0.22 0.56
N GLY A 28 5.40 0.90 0.39
CA GLY A 28 4.09 0.41 0.80
C GLY A 28 3.76 0.51 2.29
N VAL A 29 4.71 0.86 3.17
CA VAL A 29 4.51 0.87 4.64
C VAL A 29 3.27 1.65 5.08
N CYS A 30 3.12 2.91 4.66
CA CYS A 30 1.94 3.71 5.02
C CYS A 30 0.66 3.15 4.40
N CYS A 31 0.69 2.75 3.13
CA CYS A 31 -0.48 2.26 2.41
C CYS A 31 -0.98 0.90 2.92
N LEU A 32 -0.12 0.08 3.51
CA LEU A 32 -0.47 -1.20 4.13
C LEU A 32 -1.00 -1.01 5.55
N ALA A 33 -0.52 0.02 6.26
CA ALA A 33 -1.00 0.37 7.59
C ALA A 33 -2.40 1.01 7.55
N GLU A 34 -2.59 1.99 6.66
CA GLU A 34 -3.87 2.71 6.55
C GLU A 34 -4.11 3.32 5.15
N PRO A 35 -5.38 3.52 4.76
CA PRO A 35 -5.70 4.24 3.54
C PRO A 35 -5.42 5.74 3.70
N CYS A 36 -4.76 6.34 2.71
CA CYS A 36 -4.63 7.79 2.61
C CYS A 36 -6.00 8.46 2.36
N PRO A 37 -6.15 9.79 2.50
CA PRO A 37 -7.44 10.46 2.29
C PRO A 37 -8.11 10.15 0.95
N LEU A 38 -7.32 9.99 -0.13
CA LEU A 38 -7.86 9.53 -1.42
C LEU A 38 -8.36 8.08 -1.35
N GLY A 39 -7.61 7.19 -0.70
CA GLY A 39 -8.02 5.80 -0.49
C GLY A 39 -9.32 5.69 0.31
N VAL A 40 -9.51 6.54 1.32
CA VAL A 40 -10.77 6.65 2.08
C VAL A 40 -11.93 7.06 1.17
N VAL A 41 -11.74 8.07 0.31
CA VAL A 41 -12.77 8.50 -0.65
C VAL A 41 -13.11 7.40 -1.67
N LEU A 42 -12.11 6.64 -2.12
CA LEU A 42 -12.29 5.60 -3.14
C LEU A 42 -12.90 4.30 -2.60
N SER A 43 -12.61 3.94 -1.34
CA SER A 43 -13.01 2.65 -0.75
C SER A 43 -14.03 2.76 0.38
N GLY A 44 -14.19 3.93 0.98
CA GLY A 44 -14.93 4.12 2.24
C GLY A 44 -14.24 3.55 3.48
N ARG A 45 -13.08 2.88 3.34
CA ARG A 45 -12.33 2.31 4.47
C ARG A 45 -11.45 3.36 5.13
N ARG A 46 -11.31 3.26 6.46
CA ARG A 46 -10.48 4.18 7.27
C ARG A 46 -9.33 3.49 8.02
N SER A 47 -9.22 2.17 7.91
CA SER A 47 -8.20 1.36 8.58
C SER A 47 -7.80 0.16 7.73
N GLY A 48 -6.60 -0.37 7.98
CA GLY A 48 -6.03 -1.50 7.26
C GLY A 48 -5.43 -1.09 5.91
N ALA A 49 -5.02 -2.08 5.12
CA ALA A 49 -4.40 -1.82 3.83
C ALA A 49 -5.35 -1.12 2.85
N CYS A 50 -4.82 -0.17 2.08
CA CYS A 50 -5.56 0.57 1.07
C CYS A 50 -6.04 -0.35 -0.07
N ASP A 51 -7.34 -0.37 -0.36
CA ASP A 51 -7.93 -1.18 -1.45
C ASP A 51 -7.38 -0.82 -2.85
N ALA A 52 -6.86 0.40 -3.02
CA ALA A 52 -6.24 0.84 -4.26
C ALA A 52 -4.75 0.44 -4.37
N LEU A 53 -4.13 -0.11 -3.32
CA LEU A 53 -2.72 -0.49 -3.34
C LEU A 53 -2.47 -1.66 -4.32
N ARG A 54 -1.44 -1.55 -5.15
CA ARG A 54 -1.05 -2.60 -6.11
C ARG A 54 0.42 -2.94 -5.93
N TRP A 55 0.74 -4.22 -5.91
CA TRP A 55 2.12 -4.69 -6.02
C TRP A 55 2.51 -4.75 -7.50
N SER A 56 3.67 -4.20 -7.84
CA SER A 56 4.26 -4.28 -9.17
C SER A 56 5.41 -5.28 -9.14
N GLU A 57 5.17 -6.52 -9.60
CA GLU A 57 6.20 -7.56 -9.66
C GLU A 57 7.42 -7.11 -10.47
N THR A 58 7.19 -6.45 -11.61
CA THR A 58 8.23 -6.01 -12.55
C THR A 58 9.23 -5.04 -11.92
N GLU A 59 8.75 -4.16 -11.03
CA GLU A 59 9.57 -3.12 -10.41
C GLU A 59 9.87 -3.42 -8.94
N SER A 60 9.27 -4.47 -8.37
CA SER A 60 9.33 -4.80 -6.96
C SER A 60 8.96 -3.64 -6.04
N ILE A 61 7.94 -2.85 -6.43
CA ILE A 61 7.43 -1.72 -5.65
C ILE A 61 5.92 -1.75 -5.54
N TYR A 62 5.40 -1.08 -4.51
CA TYR A 62 3.97 -0.77 -4.41
C TYR A 62 3.62 0.50 -5.19
N ARG A 63 2.51 0.44 -5.92
CA ARG A 63 1.94 1.54 -6.68
C ARG A 63 0.52 1.85 -6.21
N CYS A 64 0.16 3.13 -6.27
CA CYS A 64 -1.21 3.56 -6.07
C CYS A 64 -2.03 3.22 -7.32
N GLY A 65 -3.05 2.37 -7.20
CA GLY A 65 -3.93 1.99 -8.29
C GLY A 65 -4.72 3.18 -8.87
N ALA A 66 -4.96 4.23 -8.09
CA ALA A 66 -5.56 5.46 -8.61
C ALA A 66 -4.62 6.20 -9.61
N LEU A 67 -3.33 5.89 -9.60
CA LEU A 67 -2.33 6.40 -10.54
C LEU A 67 -2.04 5.41 -11.66
N ALA A 68 -1.79 4.15 -11.31
CA ALA A 68 -1.39 3.11 -12.26
C ALA A 68 -2.58 2.57 -13.08
N GLU A 69 -3.74 2.40 -12.45
CA GLU A 69 -4.92 1.73 -13.02
C GLU A 69 -6.23 2.44 -12.63
N PRO A 70 -6.36 3.77 -12.90
CA PRO A 70 -7.46 4.59 -12.39
C PRO A 70 -8.83 4.04 -12.77
N ALA A 71 -8.99 3.53 -13.99
CA ALA A 71 -10.25 2.96 -14.46
C ALA A 71 -10.61 1.65 -13.75
N ALA A 72 -9.64 0.86 -13.28
CA ALA A 72 -9.91 -0.36 -12.53
C ALA A 72 -10.39 -0.03 -11.12
N VAL A 73 -9.69 0.87 -10.43
CA VAL A 73 -10.09 1.34 -9.09
C VAL A 73 -11.47 2.00 -9.13
N LEU A 74 -11.73 2.81 -10.14
CA LEU A 74 -12.99 3.51 -10.26
C LEU A 74 -14.16 2.56 -10.61
N ARG A 75 -13.93 1.53 -11.44
CA ARG A 75 -14.94 0.48 -11.66
C ARG A 75 -15.25 -0.34 -10.42
N ALA A 76 -14.28 -0.52 -9.52
CA ALA A 76 -14.48 -1.20 -8.25
C ALA A 76 -15.25 -0.33 -7.25
N ALA A 77 -15.00 0.98 -7.25
CA ALA A 77 -15.66 1.94 -6.38
C ALA A 77 -17.10 2.29 -6.80
N LEU A 78 -17.39 2.33 -8.12
CA LEU A 78 -18.72 2.72 -8.60
C LEU A 78 -19.73 1.58 -8.64
N PRO A 79 -21.02 1.88 -8.40
CA PRO A 79 -22.11 0.94 -8.59
C PRO A 79 -22.20 0.51 -10.06
N ALA A 80 -22.70 -0.71 -10.30
CA ALA A 80 -22.73 -1.35 -11.63
C ALA A 80 -23.32 -0.44 -12.71
N LEU A 81 -24.38 0.30 -12.38
CA LEU A 81 -25.09 1.20 -13.29
C LEU A 81 -24.23 2.37 -13.80
N LEU A 82 -23.19 2.78 -13.07
CA LEU A 82 -22.33 3.92 -13.42
C LEU A 82 -20.94 3.48 -13.89
N ARG A 83 -20.66 2.18 -14.03
CA ARG A 83 -19.33 1.69 -14.46
C ARG A 83 -18.91 2.19 -15.85
N TRP A 84 -19.86 2.53 -16.72
CA TRP A 84 -19.60 3.11 -18.04
C TRP A 84 -18.97 4.52 -17.93
N LEU A 85 -19.26 5.27 -16.86
CA LEU A 85 -18.64 6.57 -16.58
C LEU A 85 -17.20 6.44 -16.05
N ALA A 86 -16.75 5.24 -15.67
CA ALA A 86 -15.43 5.06 -15.08
C ALA A 86 -14.30 5.41 -16.07
N GLN A 87 -14.47 5.17 -17.36
CA GLN A 87 -13.47 5.49 -18.38
C GLN A 87 -13.20 7.00 -18.50
N PRO A 88 -14.20 7.88 -18.72
CA PRO A 88 -13.96 9.32 -18.77
C PRO A 88 -13.49 9.91 -17.43
N LEU A 89 -14.02 9.42 -16.31
CA LEU A 89 -13.62 9.90 -14.99
C LEU A 89 -12.20 9.46 -14.59
N ALA A 90 -11.69 8.34 -15.10
CA ALA A 90 -10.35 7.85 -14.80
C ALA A 90 -9.25 8.87 -15.14
N TRP A 91 -9.41 9.61 -16.24
CA TRP A 91 -8.45 10.65 -16.62
C TRP A 91 -8.40 11.80 -15.61
N GLY A 92 -9.56 12.25 -15.15
CA GLY A 92 -9.68 13.28 -14.12
C GLY A 92 -9.11 12.79 -12.78
N LEU A 93 -9.44 11.55 -12.39
CA LEU A 93 -8.94 10.94 -11.17
C LEU A 93 -7.41 10.86 -11.16
N ALA A 94 -6.77 10.39 -12.22
CA ALA A 94 -5.31 10.26 -12.26
C ALA A 94 -4.58 11.61 -12.13
N LYS A 95 -5.15 12.69 -12.69
CA LYS A 95 -4.60 14.05 -12.51
C LYS A 95 -4.80 14.55 -11.08
N LEU A 96 -5.99 14.38 -10.52
CA LEU A 96 -6.30 14.85 -9.18
C LEU A 96 -5.52 14.06 -8.12
N ALA A 97 -5.44 12.74 -8.29
CA ALA A 97 -4.71 11.83 -7.41
C ALA A 97 -3.22 12.19 -7.30
N ARG A 98 -2.57 12.55 -8.41
CA ARG A 98 -1.17 13.03 -8.38
C ARG A 98 -1.01 14.29 -7.55
N ARG A 99 -1.96 15.23 -7.66
CA ARG A 99 -1.95 16.48 -6.89
C ARG A 99 -2.30 16.26 -5.42
N TRP A 100 -3.17 15.31 -5.13
CA TRP A 100 -3.72 15.09 -3.78
C TRP A 100 -2.82 14.24 -2.89
N ILE A 101 -2.25 13.15 -3.41
CA ILE A 101 -1.44 12.25 -2.58
C ILE A 101 0.00 12.77 -2.45
N ALA A 102 0.42 13.71 -3.31
CA ALA A 102 1.80 14.18 -3.37
C ALA A 102 2.81 13.01 -3.47
N ALA A 103 2.39 11.89 -4.05
CA ALA A 103 3.19 10.68 -4.17
C ALA A 103 4.48 11.01 -4.93
N GLY A 104 5.62 10.82 -4.26
CA GLY A 104 6.93 11.14 -4.81
C GLY A 104 7.46 12.55 -4.46
N THR A 105 6.76 13.34 -3.63
CA THR A 105 7.24 14.66 -3.20
C THR A 105 7.87 14.65 -1.80
N GLY A 106 7.34 13.85 -0.87
CA GLY A 106 7.91 13.67 0.46
C GLY A 106 7.16 12.63 1.28
N CYS A 107 7.88 11.87 2.11
CA CYS A 107 7.32 10.91 3.04
C CYS A 107 6.97 11.58 4.37
N ASP A 108 5.69 11.69 4.68
CA ASP A 108 5.14 12.21 5.95
C ASP A 108 4.90 11.11 7.00
N CYS A 109 4.98 9.85 6.59
CA CYS A 109 4.71 8.71 7.46
C CYS A 109 5.80 8.53 8.53
N SER A 110 5.41 8.58 9.81
CA SER A 110 6.26 8.34 10.98
C SER A 110 6.37 6.87 11.41
N ILE A 111 5.63 5.97 10.77
CA ILE A 111 5.63 4.53 11.08
C ILE A 111 6.99 3.93 10.74
N VAL A 112 7.62 3.29 11.73
CA VAL A 112 8.85 2.53 11.55
C VAL A 112 8.50 1.04 11.55
N PRO A 113 8.71 0.32 10.43
CA PRO A 113 8.48 -1.11 10.40
C PRO A 113 9.59 -1.84 11.17
N GLU A 114 9.20 -2.56 12.22
CA GLU A 114 10.10 -3.51 12.89
C GLU A 114 9.79 -4.92 12.37
N PRO A 115 10.79 -5.65 11.83
CA PRO A 115 10.57 -7.03 11.42
C PRO A 115 10.23 -7.85 12.66
N VAL A 116 9.04 -8.44 12.66
CA VAL A 116 8.66 -9.40 13.70
C VAL A 116 9.60 -10.58 13.55
N ALA A 117 10.47 -10.82 14.54
CA ALA A 117 11.38 -11.95 14.55
C ALA A 117 10.57 -13.22 14.28
N SER A 118 10.70 -13.74 13.06
CA SER A 118 10.06 -14.99 12.68
C SER A 118 10.69 -16.04 13.57
N THR A 119 9.90 -16.59 14.49
CA THR A 119 10.30 -17.78 15.23
C THR A 119 10.47 -18.87 14.17
N THR A 120 11.68 -19.02 13.67
CA THR A 120 12.07 -20.17 12.87
C THR A 120 11.71 -21.37 13.74
N MET A 121 10.71 -22.15 13.31
CA MET A 121 10.51 -23.49 13.82
C MET A 121 11.86 -24.20 13.70
N ARG A 122 12.51 -24.38 14.84
CA ARG A 122 13.65 -25.26 15.00
C ARG A 122 13.15 -26.65 14.62
N ALA A 123 13.57 -27.13 13.44
CA ALA A 123 13.36 -28.52 13.06
C ALA A 123 13.89 -29.43 14.19
N PRO A 124 13.18 -30.51 14.55
CA PRO A 124 13.67 -31.47 15.55
C PRO A 124 15.01 -32.02 15.08
N SER A 125 16.00 -32.02 15.98
CA SER A 125 17.30 -32.66 15.78
C SER A 125 17.09 -34.13 15.46
N GLU A 126 17.58 -34.57 14.32
CA GLU A 126 17.61 -35.99 13.94
C GLU A 126 18.48 -36.76 14.96
N PRO A 127 18.01 -37.89 15.53
CA PRO A 127 18.79 -38.62 16.52
C PRO A 127 19.96 -39.33 15.83
N THR A 128 21.17 -39.04 16.29
CA THR A 128 22.37 -39.81 15.97
C THR A 128 22.19 -41.25 16.46
N VAL A 129 22.09 -42.20 15.54
CA VAL A 129 22.08 -43.64 15.81
C VAL A 129 23.55 -44.14 15.78
N PRO A 130 23.95 -45.02 16.72
CA PRO A 130 25.35 -45.38 16.98
C PRO A 130 26.08 -46.13 15.86
#